data_AF-A0A957H989-F1
#
_entry.id   AF-A0A957H989-F1
#
_cell.length_a   1.000
_cell.length_b   1.000
_cell.length_c   1.000
_cell.angle_alpha   90.00
_cell.angle_beta   90.00
_cell.angle_gamma   90.00
#
_symmetry.space_group_name_H-M   'P 1'
#
loop_
_entity.id
_entity.type
_entity.pdbx_description
1 polymer ?
#
loop_
_entity_poly.entity_id
_entity_poly.type
_entity_poly.pdbx_seq_one_letter_code
_entity_poly.pdbx_strand_id
1 'polypeptide(L)' 'AGRKTLQMLWPDVADAHGQGKWDFSTNGNYWAGKLDIPCIGFGPGNEIYAHAVNEHVPLQDVVDATLFYALLPAIVAEE' A
#
# COMPACT_ATOMS: atom_id res chain seq x y z
N ALA A 1 1.88 10.60 6.95
CA ALA A 1 1.47 9.24 7.38
C ALA A 1 2.04 8.06 6.57
N GLY A 2 1.59 7.77 5.33
CA GLY A 2 1.98 6.53 4.61
C GLY A 2 3.49 6.33 4.42
N ARG A 3 4.19 7.33 3.86
CA ARG A 3 5.66 7.29 3.71
C ARG A 3 6.40 7.17 5.05
N LYS A 4 5.94 7.90 6.08
CA LYS A 4 6.52 7.82 7.44
C LYS A 4 6.38 6.41 8.01
N THR A 5 5.24 5.75 7.78
CA THR A 5 5.01 4.34 8.18
C THR A 5 6.01 3.40 7.50
N LEU A 6 6.22 3.54 6.17
CA LEU A 6 7.23 2.75 5.43
C LEU A 6 8.63 2.97 6.01
N GLN A 7 9.02 4.21 6.23
CA GLN A 7 10.35 4.56 6.74
C GLN A 7 10.60 4.04 8.16
N MET A 8 9.55 3.90 8.99
CA MET A 8 9.69 3.34 10.33
C MET A 8 9.84 1.82 10.33
N LEU A 9 9.15 1.12 9.42
CA LEU A 9 9.22 -0.34 9.31
C LEU A 9 10.48 -0.80 8.56
N TRP A 10 10.90 -0.06 7.54
CA TRP A 10 12.02 -0.40 6.66
C TRP A 10 12.95 0.82 6.44
N PRO A 11 13.67 1.27 7.49
CA PRO A 11 14.44 2.53 7.45
C PRO A 11 15.61 2.52 6.45
N ASP A 12 16.18 1.34 6.20
CA ASP A 12 17.37 1.18 5.34
C ASP A 12 17.03 0.93 3.87
N VAL A 13 15.73 0.97 3.50
CA VAL A 13 15.28 0.71 2.13
C VAL A 13 14.58 1.94 1.58
N ALA A 14 15.28 2.68 0.71
CA ALA A 14 14.81 3.94 0.16
C ALA A 14 13.46 3.82 -0.59
N ASP A 15 13.17 2.65 -1.15
CA ASP A 15 11.91 2.33 -1.80
C ASP A 15 11.49 0.87 -1.52
N ALA A 16 11.25 0.56 -0.24
CA ALA A 16 11.01 -0.81 0.25
C ALA A 16 10.00 -1.62 -0.56
N HIS A 17 8.98 -0.98 -1.13
CA HIS A 17 7.87 -1.64 -1.81
C HIS A 17 7.48 -1.01 -3.15
N GLY A 18 8.31 -0.13 -3.73
CA GLY A 18 8.04 0.48 -5.03
C GLY A 18 6.91 1.50 -5.01
N GLN A 19 7.23 2.79 -4.88
CA GLN A 19 6.23 3.85 -5.04
C GLN A 19 5.81 3.98 -6.51
N GLY A 20 4.50 3.86 -6.78
CA GLY A 20 3.96 3.92 -8.13
C GLY A 20 2.45 4.09 -8.17
N LYS A 21 1.87 3.70 -9.31
CA LYS A 21 0.42 3.57 -9.51
C LYS A 21 0.13 2.14 -9.93
N TRP A 22 -1.08 1.67 -9.66
CA TRP A 22 -1.56 0.46 -10.30
C TRP A 22 -2.00 0.74 -11.75
N ASP A 23 -1.91 -0.27 -12.60
CA ASP A 23 -2.39 -0.21 -13.98
C ASP A 23 -3.91 -0.42 -14.11
N PHE A 24 -4.57 -0.81 -13.02
CA PHE A 24 -6.03 -0.93 -12.93
C PHE A 24 -6.64 0.13 -12.00
N SER A 25 -7.97 0.28 -12.10
CA SER A 25 -8.73 1.24 -11.30
C SER A 25 -9.06 0.68 -9.92
N THR A 26 -9.14 1.57 -8.93
CA THR A 26 -9.61 1.26 -7.56
C THR A 26 -10.57 2.35 -7.09
N ASN A 27 -11.23 2.12 -5.96
CA ASN A 27 -12.08 3.13 -5.31
C ASN A 27 -11.31 4.43 -4.99
N GLY A 28 -9.98 4.35 -4.81
CA GLY A 28 -9.11 5.49 -4.57
C GLY A 28 -9.17 6.55 -5.67
N ASN A 29 -9.41 6.16 -6.94
CA ASN A 29 -9.56 7.11 -8.03
C ASN A 29 -10.78 8.04 -7.84
N TYR A 30 -11.89 7.48 -7.34
CA TYR A 30 -13.07 8.28 -7.04
C TYR A 30 -12.86 9.16 -5.81
N TRP A 31 -12.34 8.61 -4.73
CA TRP A 31 -12.12 9.35 -3.48
C TRP A 31 -11.15 10.51 -3.66
N ALA A 32 -9.98 10.27 -4.25
CA ALA A 32 -8.98 11.31 -4.48
C ALA A 32 -9.38 12.25 -5.62
N GLY A 33 -10.01 11.75 -6.69
CA GLY A 33 -10.28 12.54 -7.89
C GLY A 33 -11.62 13.28 -7.93
N LYS A 34 -12.63 12.83 -7.16
CA LYS A 34 -13.97 13.44 -7.13
C LYS A 34 -14.36 14.01 -5.78
N LEU A 35 -13.89 13.43 -4.69
CA LEU A 35 -14.23 13.86 -3.33
C LEU A 35 -13.09 14.60 -2.63
N ASP A 36 -11.95 14.78 -3.30
CA ASP A 36 -10.74 15.40 -2.74
C ASP A 36 -10.29 14.76 -1.41
N ILE A 37 -10.58 13.46 -1.21
CA ILE A 37 -10.14 12.70 -0.04
C ILE A 37 -8.76 12.09 -0.35
N PRO A 38 -7.69 12.47 0.36
CA PRO A 38 -6.37 11.89 0.16
C PRO A 38 -6.40 10.37 0.35
N CYS A 39 -5.91 9.63 -0.64
CA CYS A 39 -5.94 8.17 -0.67
C CYS A 39 -4.58 7.61 -1.06
N ILE A 40 -4.24 6.46 -0.48
CA ILE A 40 -3.08 5.65 -0.86
C ILE A 40 -3.53 4.22 -1.16
N GLY A 41 -2.84 3.57 -2.09
CA GLY A 41 -2.92 2.13 -2.30
C GLY A 41 -1.71 1.46 -1.66
N PHE A 42 -1.95 0.43 -0.86
CA PHE A 42 -0.91 -0.45 -0.33
C PHE A 42 -1.52 -1.85 -0.15
N GLY A 43 -0.78 -2.90 -0.45
CA GLY A 43 -1.32 -4.25 -0.37
C GLY A 43 -0.31 -5.30 -0.79
N PRO A 44 -0.56 -6.56 -0.44
CA PRO A 44 0.35 -7.65 -0.75
C PRO A 44 0.22 -8.11 -2.21
N GLY A 45 1.29 -8.64 -2.77
CA GLY A 45 1.31 -9.24 -4.10
C GLY A 45 1.68 -8.27 -5.22
N ASN A 46 1.89 -8.84 -6.40
CA ASN A 46 2.24 -8.09 -7.60
C ASN A 46 1.02 -7.97 -8.53
N GLU A 47 0.70 -6.76 -8.96
CA GLU A 47 -0.46 -6.44 -9.80
C GLU A 47 -0.52 -7.25 -11.09
N ILE A 48 0.62 -7.70 -11.62
CA ILE A 48 0.65 -8.50 -12.86
C ILE A 48 -0.06 -9.85 -12.73
N TYR A 49 -0.26 -10.34 -11.49
CA TYR A 49 -0.96 -11.59 -11.22
C TYR A 49 -2.43 -11.38 -10.85
N ALA A 50 -2.87 -10.12 -10.67
CA ALA A 50 -4.26 -9.83 -10.36
C ALA A 50 -5.17 -10.26 -11.53
N HIS A 51 -6.29 -10.91 -11.20
CA HIS A 51 -7.27 -11.44 -12.16
C HIS A 51 -6.71 -12.47 -13.15
N ALA A 52 -5.60 -13.13 -12.80
CA ALA A 52 -5.02 -14.22 -13.60
C ALA A 52 -5.50 -15.59 -13.10
N VAL A 53 -5.45 -16.61 -13.96
CA VAL A 53 -5.82 -17.99 -13.59
C VAL A 53 -4.95 -18.54 -12.45
N ASN A 54 -3.69 -18.12 -12.42
CA ASN A 54 -2.71 -18.48 -11.41
C ASN A 54 -2.42 -17.31 -10.44
N GLU A 55 -3.44 -16.50 -10.13
CA GLU A 55 -3.32 -15.46 -9.12
C GLU A 55 -2.77 -16.04 -7.82
N HIS A 56 -1.70 -15.42 -7.31
CA HIS A 56 -1.03 -15.84 -6.10
C HIS A 56 -0.35 -14.63 -5.45
N VAL A 57 -0.08 -14.76 -4.16
CA VAL A 57 0.54 -13.73 -3.35
C VAL A 57 1.61 -14.40 -2.47
N PRO A 58 2.85 -13.85 -2.39
CA PRO A 58 3.83 -14.32 -1.42
C PRO A 58 3.31 -14.16 0.01
N LEU A 59 3.49 -15.18 0.86
CA LEU A 59 3.05 -15.10 2.25
C LEU A 59 3.75 -13.97 3.02
N GLN A 60 5.00 -13.66 2.67
CA GLN A 60 5.73 -12.57 3.31
C GLN A 60 5.08 -11.21 3.03
N ASP A 61 4.61 -10.96 1.80
CA ASP A 61 3.91 -9.72 1.46
C ASP A 61 2.67 -9.53 2.33
N VAL A 62 1.95 -10.62 2.66
CA VAL A 62 0.78 -10.56 3.55
C VAL A 62 1.17 -10.13 4.96
N VAL A 63 2.29 -10.67 5.48
CA VAL A 63 2.82 -10.28 6.80
C VAL A 63 3.26 -8.82 6.79
N ASP A 64 3.99 -8.39 5.76
CA ASP A 64 4.50 -7.02 5.63
C ASP A 64 3.35 -6.01 5.46
N ALA A 65 2.34 -6.34 4.66
CA ALA A 65 1.11 -5.56 4.54
C ALA A 65 0.41 -5.40 5.89
N THR A 66 0.35 -6.47 6.67
CA THR A 66 -0.25 -6.45 8.01
C THR A 66 0.52 -5.53 8.96
N LEU A 67 1.86 -5.56 8.94
CA LEU A 67 2.70 -4.67 9.75
C LEU A 67 2.43 -3.19 9.42
N PHE A 68 2.37 -2.86 8.13
CA PHE A 68 2.05 -1.51 7.69
C PHE A 68 0.68 -1.06 8.19
N TYR A 69 -0.36 -1.86 7.99
CA TYR A 69 -1.72 -1.51 8.41
C TYR A 69 -1.90 -1.49 9.93
N ALA A 70 -1.08 -2.24 10.68
CA ALA A 70 -1.06 -2.17 12.14
C ALA A 70 -0.46 -0.86 12.66
N LEU A 71 0.59 -0.34 12.00
CA LEU A 71 1.27 0.89 12.41
C LEU A 71 0.60 2.17 11.88
N LEU A 72 0.10 2.14 10.65
CA LEU A 72 -0.43 3.31 9.95
C LEU A 72 -1.44 4.14 10.78
N PRO A 73 -2.42 3.56 11.49
CA PRO A 73 -3.39 4.34 12.26
C PRO A 73 -2.75 5.22 13.35
N ALA A 74 -1.70 4.72 14.01
CA ALA A 74 -0.97 5.50 15.01
C ALA A 74 -0.26 6.70 14.37
N ILE A 75 0.34 6.49 13.18
CA ILE A 75 1.03 7.55 12.46
C ILE A 75 0.04 8.59 11.90
N VAL A 76 -1.14 8.17 11.44
CA VAL A 76 -2.20 9.08 10.99
C VAL A 76 -2.73 9.92 12.16
N ALA A 77 -2.85 9.34 13.37
CA ALA A 77 -3.36 10.06 14.54
C ALA A 77 -2.40 11.15 15.07
N GLU A 78 -1.12 11.11 14.69
CA GLU A 78 -0.12 12.12 15.05
C GLU A 78 -0.07 13.32 14.09
N GLU A 79 -0.82 13.29 12.99
CA GLU A 79 -0.83 14.31 11.92
C GLU A 79 -2.09 15.19 12.00
#